data_AF-A0A8E6STW1-F1
#
_entry.id   AF-A0A8E6STW1-F1
#
_cell.length_a   1.000
_cell.length_b   1.000
_cell.length_c   1.000
_cell.angle_alpha   90.00
_cell.angle_beta   90.00
_cell.angle_gamma   90.00
#
_symmetry.space_group_name_H-M   'P 1'
#
loop_
_entity.id
_entity.type
_entity.pdbx_description
1 polymer ?
#
loop_
_entity_poly.entity_id
_entity_poly.type
_entity_poly.pdbx_seq_one_letter_code
_entity_poly.pdbx_strand_id
1 'polypeptide(L)'
;MARPLRKLTREGVVYARREIVEAEINELEKLSDDDVASRGVVWPKNTPGFISSEALLYFVRNSGNPSLRETLLKALLERIHRNLPKPNSLDGKTASMSSMAIRDKVRDDFIDLLLIDQADYDDRLDYFEVNFNGALARDRVDAKRQVQSKENRTQELGCEDEEISPEIERAIESYDPFEANELDKENYRRRLDAAINALPPLQRCIVEMWRQEIPIISKDPNEMTISKALKKSDKTIRTHRDYAFATLRKRLEEKEKV
;
A
#
# COMPACT_ATOMS: atom_id res chain seq x y z
N MET A 1 -20.40 29.85 -9.61
CA MET A 1 -21.19 28.59 -9.52
C MET A 1 -20.26 27.50 -10.01
N ALA A 2 -19.93 26.57 -9.12
CA ALA A 2 -18.95 25.54 -9.41
C ALA A 2 -19.33 24.72 -10.66
N ARG A 3 -18.34 24.46 -11.53
CA ARG A 3 -18.51 23.61 -12.71
C ARG A 3 -19.09 22.23 -12.35
N PRO A 4 -20.06 21.66 -13.08
CA PRO A 4 -20.60 20.34 -12.78
C PRO A 4 -19.57 19.22 -13.05
N LEU A 5 -19.63 18.16 -12.24
CA LEU A 5 -18.85 16.93 -12.46
C LEU A 5 -19.45 16.14 -13.64
N ARG A 6 -18.67 15.24 -14.25
CA ARG A 6 -19.11 14.41 -15.39
C ARG A 6 -19.15 12.92 -15.06
N LYS A 7 -18.47 12.47 -14.00
CA LYS A 7 -18.49 11.07 -13.57
C LYS A 7 -19.91 10.59 -13.26
N LEU A 8 -20.24 9.39 -13.72
CA LEU A 8 -21.52 8.73 -13.46
C LEU A 8 -21.38 7.64 -12.39
N THR A 9 -22.41 7.49 -11.56
CA THR A 9 -22.58 6.32 -10.69
C THR A 9 -22.96 5.09 -11.52
N ARG A 10 -22.96 3.91 -10.89
CA ARG A 10 -23.45 2.68 -11.52
C ARG A 10 -24.93 2.76 -11.95
N GLU A 11 -25.67 3.68 -11.34
CA GLU A 11 -27.10 3.94 -11.62
C GLU A 11 -27.28 5.03 -12.69
N GLY A 12 -26.19 5.54 -13.28
CA GLY A 12 -26.23 6.57 -14.32
C GLY A 12 -26.45 8.00 -13.80
N VAL A 13 -26.40 8.21 -12.48
CA VAL A 13 -26.55 9.53 -11.86
C VAL A 13 -25.19 10.24 -11.82
N VAL A 14 -25.15 11.53 -12.14
CA VAL A 14 -23.91 12.33 -12.09
C VAL A 14 -23.49 12.50 -10.63
N TYR A 15 -22.21 12.29 -10.34
CA TYR A 15 -21.65 12.59 -9.02
C TYR A 15 -21.83 14.08 -8.69
N ALA A 16 -22.20 14.39 -7.45
CA ALA A 16 -22.28 15.77 -6.95
C ALA A 16 -21.27 15.99 -5.84
N ARG A 17 -20.70 17.20 -5.78
CA ARG A 17 -19.87 17.60 -4.64
C ARG A 17 -20.75 17.69 -3.40
N ARG A 18 -20.13 17.60 -2.22
CA ARG A 18 -20.85 17.84 -0.96
C ARG A 18 -21.23 19.31 -0.87
N GLU A 19 -22.39 19.61 -0.32
CA GLU A 19 -22.89 21.00 -0.17
C GLU A 19 -21.88 21.94 0.49
N ILE A 20 -21.19 21.45 1.52
CA ILE A 20 -20.15 22.22 2.24
C ILE A 20 -18.99 22.61 1.30
N VAL A 21 -18.58 21.69 0.41
CA VAL A 21 -17.50 21.93 -0.55
C VAL A 21 -17.96 22.87 -1.66
N GLU A 22 -19.20 22.74 -2.15
CA GLU A 22 -19.74 23.68 -3.14
C GLU A 22 -19.88 25.09 -2.59
N ALA A 23 -20.36 25.22 -1.35
CA ALA A 23 -20.42 26.51 -0.67
C ALA A 23 -19.02 27.12 -0.51
N GLU A 24 -18.04 26.32 -0.08
CA GLU A 24 -16.65 26.77 0.04
C GLU A 24 -16.07 27.23 -1.31
N ILE A 25 -16.28 26.48 -2.39
CA ILE A 25 -15.85 26.87 -3.74
C ILE A 25 -16.50 28.19 -4.15
N ASN A 26 -17.82 28.33 -3.97
CA ASN A 26 -18.54 29.54 -4.36
C ASN A 26 -18.09 30.78 -3.56
N GLU A 27 -17.66 30.62 -2.30
CA GLU A 27 -17.08 31.73 -1.53
C GLU A 27 -15.66 32.08 -2.01
N LEU A 28 -14.84 31.07 -2.33
CA LEU A 28 -13.49 31.27 -2.82
C LEU A 28 -13.45 31.88 -4.23
N GLU A 29 -14.43 31.58 -5.10
CA GLU A 29 -14.57 32.18 -6.43
C GLU A 29 -14.78 33.70 -6.40
N LYS A 30 -15.19 34.26 -5.25
CA LYS A 30 -15.37 35.71 -5.06
C LYS A 30 -14.09 36.42 -4.63
N LEU A 31 -13.05 35.68 -4.25
CA LEU A 31 -11.79 36.22 -3.75
C LEU A 31 -10.80 36.45 -4.90
N SER A 32 -9.74 37.21 -4.62
CA SER A 32 -8.63 37.37 -5.55
C SER A 32 -7.77 36.10 -5.63
N ASP A 33 -7.06 35.92 -6.74
CA ASP A 33 -6.09 34.82 -6.90
C ASP A 33 -5.06 34.77 -5.75
N ASP A 34 -4.62 35.94 -5.28
CA ASP A 34 -3.65 36.05 -4.18
C ASP A 34 -4.24 35.61 -2.84
N ASP A 35 -5.52 35.91 -2.59
CA ASP A 35 -6.22 35.44 -1.39
C ASP A 35 -6.43 33.93 -1.41
N VAL A 36 -6.78 33.37 -2.59
CA VAL A 36 -6.95 31.93 -2.78
C VAL A 36 -5.60 31.21 -2.60
N ALA A 37 -4.51 31.75 -3.16
CA ALA A 37 -3.16 31.24 -2.96
C ALA A 37 -2.76 31.24 -1.48
N SER A 38 -3.01 32.36 -0.79
CA SER A 38 -2.68 32.53 0.63
C SER A 38 -3.43 31.55 1.52
N ARG A 39 -4.72 31.30 1.24
CA ARG A 39 -5.53 30.33 1.97
C ARG A 39 -5.21 28.87 1.59
N GLY A 40 -4.80 28.61 0.35
CA GLY A 40 -4.46 27.26 -0.13
C GLY A 40 -3.28 26.64 0.63
N VAL A 41 -2.31 27.45 1.02
CA VAL A 41 -1.13 27.02 1.80
C VAL A 41 -1.40 26.87 3.30
N VAL A 42 -2.56 27.33 3.79
CA VAL A 42 -2.92 27.22 5.21
C VAL A 42 -3.07 25.76 5.63
N TRP A 43 -2.41 25.42 6.73
CA TRP A 43 -2.43 24.12 7.39
C TRP A 43 -2.11 24.33 8.88
N PRO A 44 -2.63 23.54 9.83
CA PRO A 44 -3.54 22.38 9.73
C PRO A 44 -5.03 22.73 9.54
N LYS A 45 -5.89 21.70 9.40
CA LYS A 45 -7.35 21.82 9.21
C LYS A 45 -8.08 22.71 10.23
N ASN A 46 -7.53 22.82 11.44
CA ASN A 46 -8.14 23.59 12.52
C ASN A 46 -7.78 25.09 12.47
N THR A 47 -6.93 25.50 11.54
CA THR A 47 -6.52 26.89 11.38
C THR A 47 -7.58 27.68 10.62
N PRO A 48 -7.99 28.87 11.10
CA PRO A 48 -8.88 29.75 10.35
C PRO A 48 -8.35 30.04 8.94
N GLY A 49 -9.22 29.96 7.93
CA GLY A 49 -8.85 30.15 6.53
C GLY A 49 -8.31 28.89 5.84
N PHE A 50 -8.30 27.74 6.51
CA PHE A 50 -8.04 26.45 5.86
C PHE A 50 -9.10 26.15 4.80
N ILE A 51 -8.64 25.83 3.59
CA ILE A 51 -9.47 25.35 2.48
C ILE A 51 -9.45 23.82 2.43
N SER A 52 -10.57 23.16 2.16
CA SER A 52 -10.61 21.70 1.95
C SER A 52 -9.72 21.24 0.77
N SER A 53 -9.28 19.97 0.79
CA SER A 53 -8.48 19.43 -0.33
C SER A 53 -9.32 19.28 -1.60
N GLU A 54 -10.62 19.03 -1.45
CA GLU A 54 -11.62 18.98 -2.50
C GLU A 54 -11.73 20.33 -3.23
N ALA A 55 -11.90 21.43 -2.48
CA ALA A 55 -11.94 22.77 -3.06
C ALA A 55 -10.58 23.18 -3.65
N LEU A 56 -9.47 22.82 -3.00
CA LEU A 56 -8.13 23.07 -3.54
C LEU A 56 -7.94 22.40 -4.92
N LEU A 57 -8.37 21.14 -5.07
CA LEU A 57 -8.33 20.42 -6.34
C LEU A 57 -9.19 21.08 -7.41
N TYR A 58 -10.39 21.58 -7.05
CA TYR A 58 -11.23 22.33 -7.98
C TYR A 58 -10.49 23.52 -8.60
N PHE A 59 -9.80 24.32 -7.79
CA PHE A 59 -9.01 25.46 -8.30
C PHE A 59 -7.78 25.02 -9.09
N VAL A 60 -7.14 23.90 -8.74
CA VAL A 60 -6.04 23.35 -9.55
C VAL A 60 -6.51 22.97 -10.96
N ARG A 61 -7.71 22.38 -11.10
CA ARG A 61 -8.26 21.96 -12.40
C ARG A 61 -8.81 23.12 -13.23
N ASN A 62 -9.39 24.14 -12.58
CA ASN A 62 -10.16 25.17 -13.28
C ASN A 62 -9.49 26.55 -13.30
N SER A 63 -8.38 26.76 -12.58
CA SER A 63 -7.66 28.04 -12.64
C SER A 63 -6.98 28.24 -13.99
N GLY A 64 -7.32 29.36 -14.64
CA GLY A 64 -6.65 29.83 -15.85
C GLY A 64 -5.28 30.44 -15.59
N ASN A 65 -4.95 30.77 -14.34
CA ASN A 65 -3.69 31.39 -13.94
C ASN A 65 -2.63 30.32 -13.61
N PRO A 66 -1.55 30.17 -14.41
CA PRO A 66 -0.54 29.15 -14.18
C PRO A 66 0.17 29.27 -12.82
N SER A 67 0.44 30.49 -12.36
CA SER A 67 1.15 30.76 -11.11
C SER A 67 0.31 30.37 -9.88
N LEU A 68 -0.98 30.69 -9.92
CA LEU A 68 -1.93 30.26 -8.90
C LEU A 68 -2.01 28.73 -8.90
N ARG A 69 -2.22 28.12 -10.08
CA ARG A 69 -2.33 26.66 -10.21
C ARG A 69 -1.10 25.94 -9.65
N GLU A 70 0.10 26.40 -9.98
CA GLU A 70 1.35 25.81 -9.46
C GLU A 70 1.42 25.91 -7.94
N THR A 71 1.05 27.06 -7.37
CA THR A 71 1.03 27.27 -5.91
C THR A 71 0.07 26.32 -5.21
N LEU A 72 -1.16 26.21 -5.72
CA LEU A 72 -2.18 25.33 -5.16
C LEU A 72 -1.83 23.84 -5.35
N LEU A 73 -1.21 23.48 -6.48
CA LEU A 73 -0.73 22.13 -6.73
C LEU A 73 0.36 21.72 -5.74
N LYS A 74 1.35 22.59 -5.50
CA LYS A 74 2.39 22.35 -4.48
C LYS A 74 1.76 22.15 -3.10
N ALA A 75 0.82 23.01 -2.71
CA ALA A 75 0.09 22.88 -1.45
C ALA A 75 -0.68 21.54 -1.37
N LEU A 76 -1.32 21.12 -2.45
CA LEU A 76 -2.07 19.86 -2.52
C LEU A 76 -1.14 18.65 -2.38
N LEU A 77 0.00 18.63 -3.08
CA LEU A 77 1.00 17.57 -3.00
C LEU A 77 1.62 17.48 -1.59
N GLU A 78 1.89 18.60 -0.94
CA GLU A 78 2.33 18.61 0.46
C GLU A 78 1.30 17.98 1.40
N ARG A 79 0.02 18.30 1.20
CA ARG A 79 -1.08 17.71 2.00
C ARG A 79 -1.18 16.20 1.77
N ILE A 80 -1.03 15.73 0.54
CA ILE A 80 -0.95 14.29 0.24
C ILE A 80 0.22 13.68 0.99
N HIS A 81 1.41 14.26 0.90
CA HIS A 81 2.61 13.75 1.57
C HIS A 81 2.43 13.62 3.10
N ARG A 82 1.77 14.60 3.72
CA ARG A 82 1.50 14.62 5.17
C ARG A 82 0.42 13.61 5.60
N ASN A 83 -0.53 13.29 4.72
CA ASN A 83 -1.59 12.29 4.97
C ASN A 83 -1.14 10.84 4.70
N LEU A 84 -0.03 10.66 3.99
CA LEU A 84 0.55 9.34 3.74
C LEU A 84 1.37 8.85 4.95
N PRO A 85 1.46 7.52 5.17
CA PRO A 85 2.21 6.95 6.30
C PRO A 85 3.63 7.51 6.35
N LYS A 86 4.11 7.88 7.54
CA LYS A 86 5.50 8.34 7.72
C LYS A 86 6.46 7.18 7.37
N PRO A 87 7.65 7.49 6.78
CA PRO A 87 8.61 6.44 6.44
C PRO A 87 9.16 5.76 7.69
N ASN A 88 9.11 6.46 8.83
CA ASN A 88 9.62 5.98 10.10
C ASN A 88 8.49 5.27 10.85
N SER A 89 8.66 3.95 11.02
CA SER A 89 8.05 3.23 12.14
C SER A 89 8.41 3.93 13.46
N LEU A 90 7.54 3.84 14.47
CA LEU A 90 7.82 4.24 15.86
C LEU A 90 9.15 3.66 16.41
N ASP A 91 9.70 2.63 15.75
CA ASP A 91 10.94 1.95 16.14
C ASP A 91 12.23 2.53 15.50
N GLY A 92 12.12 3.54 14.62
CA GLY A 92 13.25 4.36 14.14
C GLY A 92 14.37 3.66 13.36
N LYS A 93 14.34 2.33 13.22
CA LYS A 93 15.48 1.52 12.70
C LYS A 93 15.27 0.92 11.32
N THR A 94 14.10 1.04 10.73
CA THR A 94 13.87 0.56 9.35
C THR A 94 12.81 1.42 8.70
N ALA A 95 13.21 2.31 7.78
CA ALA A 95 12.27 2.80 6.78
C ALA A 95 11.83 1.57 5.98
N SER A 96 10.57 1.18 6.08
CA SER A 96 10.07 0.08 5.26
C SER A 96 10.10 0.55 3.81
N MET A 97 11.01 -0.02 3.01
CA MET A 97 11.13 0.28 1.58
C MET A 97 9.77 0.17 0.87
N SER A 98 8.93 -0.77 1.31
CA SER A 98 7.55 -0.92 0.84
C SER A 98 6.66 0.29 1.17
N SER A 99 6.79 0.90 2.35
CA SER A 99 6.05 2.13 2.71
C SER A 99 6.48 3.33 1.86
N MET A 100 7.76 3.43 1.51
CA MET A 100 8.27 4.44 0.58
C MET A 100 7.72 4.21 -0.83
N ALA A 101 7.81 2.97 -1.33
CA ALA A 101 7.28 2.59 -2.64
C ALA A 101 5.78 2.82 -2.77
N ILE A 102 4.99 2.55 -1.72
CA ILE A 102 3.54 2.84 -1.70
C ILE A 102 3.29 4.34 -1.81
N ARG A 103 4.05 5.16 -1.08
CA ARG A 103 3.91 6.61 -1.10
C ARG A 103 4.23 7.18 -2.48
N ASP A 104 5.36 6.78 -3.05
CA ASP A 104 5.80 7.26 -4.36
C ASP A 104 4.78 6.86 -5.41
N LYS A 105 4.30 5.61 -5.39
CA LYS A 105 3.26 5.15 -6.30
C LYS A 105 1.96 5.96 -6.22
N VAL A 106 1.44 6.22 -5.01
CA VAL A 106 0.22 7.03 -4.84
C VAL A 106 0.42 8.46 -5.34
N ARG A 107 1.60 9.04 -5.09
CA ARG A 107 1.93 10.38 -5.55
C ARG A 107 2.04 10.42 -7.08
N ASP A 108 2.76 9.48 -7.68
CA ASP A 108 2.99 9.42 -9.11
C ASP A 108 1.67 9.19 -9.85
N ASP A 109 0.84 8.26 -9.38
CA ASP A 109 -0.50 8.00 -9.96
C ASP A 109 -1.39 9.25 -9.91
N PHE A 110 -1.31 10.03 -8.82
CA PHE A 110 -2.06 11.28 -8.71
C PHE A 110 -1.53 12.38 -9.63
N ILE A 111 -0.21 12.47 -9.82
CA ILE A 111 0.40 13.41 -10.77
C ILE A 111 0.01 13.02 -12.20
N ASP A 112 0.09 11.73 -12.55
CA ASP A 112 -0.32 11.22 -13.85
C ASP A 112 -1.79 11.54 -14.13
N LEU A 113 -2.68 11.36 -13.15
CA LEU A 113 -4.08 11.77 -13.25
C LEU A 113 -4.26 13.26 -13.58
N LEU A 114 -3.48 14.14 -12.94
CA LEU A 114 -3.53 15.57 -13.20
C LEU A 114 -2.99 15.94 -14.59
N LEU A 115 -1.92 15.28 -15.04
CA LEU A 115 -1.35 15.50 -16.36
C LEU A 115 -2.31 15.04 -17.47
N ILE A 116 -2.98 13.92 -17.28
CA ILE A 116 -4.03 13.45 -18.18
C ILE A 116 -5.17 14.46 -18.21
N ASP A 117 -5.69 14.88 -17.05
CA ASP A 117 -6.81 15.83 -16.95
C ASP A 117 -6.51 17.19 -17.59
N GLN A 118 -5.24 17.63 -17.55
CA GLN A 118 -4.81 18.85 -18.21
C GLN A 118 -4.87 18.74 -19.74
N ALA A 119 -4.64 17.55 -20.30
CA ALA A 119 -4.69 17.31 -21.74
C ALA A 119 -6.13 17.03 -22.22
N ASP A 120 -6.85 16.16 -21.52
CA ASP A 120 -8.26 15.86 -21.74
C ASP A 120 -8.92 15.48 -20.42
N TYR A 121 -10.19 15.85 -20.26
CA TYR A 121 -10.90 15.72 -19.01
C TYR A 121 -10.91 14.27 -18.49
N ASP A 122 -10.46 14.07 -17.26
CA ASP A 122 -10.46 12.76 -16.61
C ASP A 122 -11.52 12.70 -15.49
N ASP A 123 -12.52 11.83 -15.66
CA ASP A 123 -13.61 11.67 -14.70
C ASP A 123 -13.19 11.03 -13.38
N ARG A 124 -11.97 10.48 -13.29
CA ARG A 124 -11.44 9.88 -12.05
C ARG A 124 -11.20 10.96 -11.00
N LEU A 125 -10.79 12.15 -11.41
CA LEU A 125 -10.60 13.31 -10.52
C LEU A 125 -11.92 13.83 -9.93
N ASP A 126 -13.05 13.58 -10.58
CA ASP A 126 -14.34 14.03 -10.06
C ASP A 126 -14.65 13.44 -8.69
N TYR A 127 -14.26 12.19 -8.45
CA TYR A 127 -14.45 11.59 -7.13
C TYR A 127 -13.54 12.21 -6.06
N PHE A 128 -12.36 12.72 -6.44
CA PHE A 128 -11.50 13.46 -5.52
C PHE A 128 -12.10 14.81 -5.13
N GLU A 129 -12.88 15.44 -6.00
CA GLU A 129 -13.64 16.65 -5.65
C GLU A 129 -14.88 16.35 -4.77
N VAL A 130 -15.36 15.10 -4.76
CA VAL A 130 -16.45 14.67 -3.86
C VAL A 130 -15.93 14.26 -2.47
N ASN A 131 -14.84 13.48 -2.43
CA ASN A 131 -14.25 12.96 -1.21
C ASN A 131 -12.76 12.66 -1.41
N PHE A 132 -11.93 13.68 -1.24
CA PHE A 132 -10.50 13.62 -1.50
C PHE A 132 -9.81 12.56 -0.63
N ASN A 133 -10.08 12.60 0.69
CA ASN A 133 -9.47 11.67 1.63
C ASN A 133 -9.93 10.22 1.39
N GLY A 134 -11.18 10.02 0.99
CA GLY A 134 -11.69 8.70 0.62
C GLY A 134 -11.05 8.17 -0.67
N ALA A 135 -10.83 9.04 -1.67
CA ALA A 135 -10.11 8.70 -2.88
C ALA A 135 -8.68 8.26 -2.58
N LEU A 136 -7.94 9.08 -1.82
CA LEU A 136 -6.56 8.81 -1.42
C LEU A 136 -6.42 7.52 -0.61
N ALA A 137 -7.39 7.23 0.26
CA ALA A 137 -7.40 5.99 1.03
C ALA A 137 -7.54 4.74 0.14
N ARG A 138 -8.34 4.82 -0.94
CA ARG A 138 -8.49 3.72 -1.91
C ARG A 138 -7.24 3.55 -2.76
N ASP A 139 -6.68 4.65 -3.26
CA ASP A 139 -5.41 4.62 -4.00
C ASP A 139 -4.29 4.00 -3.19
N ARG A 140 -4.22 4.30 -1.88
CA ARG A 140 -3.26 3.67 -0.99
C ARG A 140 -3.45 2.15 -0.88
N VAL A 141 -4.70 1.68 -0.84
CA VAL A 141 -5.00 0.23 -0.82
C VAL A 141 -4.56 -0.41 -2.13
N ASP A 142 -4.82 0.22 -3.26
CA ASP A 142 -4.45 -0.31 -4.57
C ASP A 142 -2.94 -0.25 -4.82
N ALA A 143 -2.27 0.84 -4.43
CA ALA A 143 -0.81 0.94 -4.44
C ALA A 143 -0.18 -0.13 -3.55
N LYS A 144 -0.71 -0.38 -2.35
CA LYS A 144 -0.25 -1.47 -1.49
C LYS A 144 -0.38 -2.83 -2.18
N ARG A 145 -1.52 -3.12 -2.82
CA ARG A 145 -1.72 -4.36 -3.57
C ARG A 145 -0.74 -4.50 -4.73
N GLN A 146 -0.49 -3.41 -5.47
CA GLN A 146 0.44 -3.41 -6.59
C GLN A 146 1.89 -3.57 -6.15
N VAL A 147 2.33 -2.88 -5.10
CA VAL A 147 3.67 -3.02 -4.53
C VAL A 147 3.86 -4.44 -4.02
N GLN A 148 2.90 -5.00 -3.28
CA GLN A 148 2.94 -6.40 -2.85
C GLN A 148 2.97 -7.37 -4.03
N SER A 149 2.18 -7.13 -5.09
CA SER A 149 2.20 -7.96 -6.29
C SER A 149 3.53 -7.86 -7.04
N LYS A 150 4.15 -6.68 -7.12
CA LYS A 150 5.48 -6.51 -7.72
C LYS A 150 6.55 -7.19 -6.87
N GLU A 151 6.54 -7.02 -5.55
CA GLU A 151 7.43 -7.75 -4.64
C GLU A 151 7.29 -9.27 -4.84
N ASN A 152 6.06 -9.78 -4.97
CA ASN A 152 5.80 -11.19 -5.25
C ASN A 152 6.29 -11.63 -6.65
N ARG A 153 6.17 -10.79 -7.70
CA ARG A 153 6.62 -11.11 -9.07
C ARG A 153 8.13 -11.01 -9.26
N THR A 154 8.78 -10.03 -8.62
CA THR A 154 10.25 -9.95 -8.59
C THR A 154 10.83 -11.13 -7.79
N GLN A 155 10.05 -11.67 -6.85
CA GLN A 155 10.39 -12.91 -6.15
C GLN A 155 10.11 -14.18 -7.00
N GLU A 156 9.10 -14.17 -7.89
CA GLU A 156 8.88 -15.26 -8.88
C GLU A 156 10.07 -15.42 -9.84
N LEU A 157 10.74 -14.33 -10.24
CA LEU A 157 11.96 -14.39 -11.07
C LEU A 157 13.20 -14.88 -10.31
N GLY A 158 13.09 -15.07 -8.99
CA GLY A 158 14.22 -15.48 -8.14
C GLY A 158 14.44 -16.98 -8.01
N CYS A 159 13.48 -17.83 -8.38
CA CYS A 159 13.61 -19.28 -8.14
C CYS A 159 12.74 -20.10 -9.12
N GLU A 160 13.10 -20.16 -10.40
CA GLU A 160 12.62 -21.26 -11.26
C GLU A 160 13.71 -22.30 -11.59
N ASP A 161 15.00 -21.96 -11.41
CA ASP A 161 16.14 -22.83 -11.75
C ASP A 161 17.21 -22.98 -10.65
N GLU A 162 16.91 -22.70 -9.37
CA GLU A 162 17.81 -23.13 -8.28
C GLU A 162 17.48 -24.57 -7.89
N GLU A 163 18.19 -25.53 -8.48
CA GLU A 163 18.28 -26.89 -7.95
C GLU A 163 18.65 -26.82 -6.47
N ILE A 164 17.89 -27.55 -5.64
CA ILE A 164 18.14 -27.68 -4.21
C ILE A 164 19.56 -28.20 -4.07
N SER A 165 20.45 -27.43 -3.42
CA SER A 165 21.79 -27.95 -3.18
C SER A 165 21.66 -29.21 -2.30
N PRO A 166 22.43 -30.28 -2.56
CA PRO A 166 22.38 -31.52 -1.77
C PRO A 166 22.81 -31.34 -0.30
N GLU A 167 23.24 -30.14 0.08
CA GLU A 167 23.52 -29.72 1.45
C GLU A 167 22.25 -29.21 2.16
N ILE A 168 21.34 -28.57 1.43
CA ILE A 168 20.03 -28.12 1.91
C ILE A 168 19.10 -29.35 2.06
N GLU A 169 19.10 -30.26 1.09
CA GLU A 169 18.28 -31.49 1.10
C GLU A 169 18.59 -32.39 2.31
N ARG A 170 19.87 -32.53 2.69
CA ARG A 170 20.31 -33.32 3.84
C ARG A 170 19.98 -32.71 5.21
N ALA A 171 19.66 -31.41 5.27
CA ALA A 171 19.38 -30.71 6.52
C ALA A 171 17.88 -30.68 6.90
N ILE A 172 16.99 -31.13 5.99
CA ILE A 172 15.53 -30.93 6.07
C ILE A 172 14.77 -32.10 6.71
N GLU A 173 15.35 -33.31 6.81
CA GLU A 173 14.56 -34.50 7.20
C GLU A 173 14.01 -34.51 8.65
N SER A 174 14.25 -33.50 9.48
CA SER A 174 13.73 -33.50 10.86
C SER A 174 13.56 -32.15 11.57
N TYR A 175 13.49 -31.01 10.87
CA TYR A 175 13.39 -29.70 11.54
C TYR A 175 12.03 -29.03 11.32
N ASP A 176 11.22 -28.96 12.40
CA ASP A 176 10.01 -28.14 12.45
C ASP A 176 10.23 -26.93 13.40
N PRO A 177 10.22 -25.69 12.89
CA PRO A 177 10.38 -24.49 13.73
C PRO A 177 9.21 -24.25 14.71
N PHE A 178 8.13 -25.03 14.62
CA PHE A 178 6.96 -24.94 15.49
C PHE A 178 6.84 -26.12 16.48
N GLU A 179 7.92 -26.89 16.71
CA GLU A 179 7.90 -27.93 17.74
C GLU A 179 7.56 -27.35 19.13
N ALA A 180 6.66 -28.05 19.85
CA ALA A 180 6.06 -27.56 21.09
C ALA A 180 7.09 -27.29 22.21
N ASN A 181 8.18 -28.07 22.25
CA ASN A 181 9.28 -27.94 23.21
C ASN A 181 10.10 -26.64 23.03
N GLU A 182 10.30 -26.18 21.79
CA GLU A 182 11.05 -24.97 21.47
C GLU A 182 10.18 -23.72 21.60
N LEU A 183 8.89 -23.84 21.24
CA LEU A 183 7.95 -22.74 21.41
C LEU A 183 7.80 -22.34 22.88
N ASP A 184 7.94 -23.22 23.86
CA ASP A 184 7.80 -22.86 25.29
C ASP A 184 8.82 -21.85 25.82
N LYS A 185 9.94 -21.64 25.11
CA LYS A 185 10.93 -20.61 25.46
C LYS A 185 10.44 -19.24 24.94
N GLU A 186 10.16 -18.30 25.84
CA GLU A 186 9.65 -16.96 25.45
C GLU A 186 10.60 -16.20 24.49
N ASN A 187 11.91 -16.34 24.70
CA ASN A 187 12.93 -15.75 23.82
C ASN A 187 12.93 -16.40 22.42
N TYR A 188 12.58 -17.68 22.32
CA TYR A 188 12.49 -18.38 21.04
C TYR A 188 11.30 -17.89 20.22
N ARG A 189 10.09 -17.78 20.83
CA ARG A 189 8.89 -17.26 20.15
C ARG A 189 9.14 -15.88 19.50
N ARG A 190 9.72 -14.95 20.27
CA ARG A 190 10.04 -13.59 19.77
C ARG A 190 11.05 -13.61 18.63
N ARG A 191 12.08 -14.46 18.72
CA ARG A 191 13.10 -14.61 17.67
C ARG A 191 12.54 -15.27 16.42
N LEU A 192 11.66 -16.25 16.58
CA LEU A 192 10.97 -16.94 15.50
C LEU A 192 10.04 -15.98 14.75
N ASP A 193 9.19 -15.22 15.44
CA ASP A 193 8.32 -14.22 14.80
C ASP A 193 9.14 -13.15 14.04
N ALA A 194 10.26 -12.70 14.60
CA ALA A 194 11.16 -11.78 13.90
C ALA A 194 11.82 -12.43 12.67
N ALA A 195 12.22 -13.70 12.76
CA ALA A 195 12.83 -14.43 11.66
C ALA A 195 11.82 -14.72 10.53
N ILE A 196 10.58 -15.04 10.86
CA ILE A 196 9.45 -15.22 9.92
C ILE A 196 9.14 -13.90 9.20
N ASN A 197 9.12 -12.76 9.92
CA ASN A 197 8.91 -11.46 9.31
C ASN A 197 10.01 -11.04 8.33
N ALA A 198 11.22 -11.58 8.50
CA ALA A 198 12.36 -11.39 7.61
C ALA A 198 12.44 -12.44 6.49
N LEU A 199 11.46 -13.34 6.35
CA LEU A 199 11.37 -14.23 5.20
C LEU A 199 10.83 -13.48 3.97
N PRO A 200 11.23 -13.92 2.77
CA PRO A 200 10.58 -13.52 1.53
C PRO A 200 9.05 -13.70 1.59
N PRO A 201 8.24 -12.74 1.07
CA PRO A 201 6.78 -12.72 1.17
C PRO A 201 6.06 -14.05 0.91
N LEU A 202 6.41 -14.76 -0.17
CA LEU A 202 5.80 -16.06 -0.49
C LEU A 202 6.12 -17.11 0.58
N GLN A 203 7.38 -17.20 1.01
CA GLN A 203 7.82 -18.12 2.06
C GLN A 203 7.16 -17.79 3.39
N ARG A 204 7.07 -16.51 3.76
CA ARG A 204 6.36 -16.05 4.97
C ARG A 204 4.89 -16.45 4.94
N CYS A 205 4.17 -16.21 3.83
CA CYS A 205 2.76 -16.60 3.71
C CYS A 205 2.57 -18.12 3.83
N ILE A 206 3.44 -18.91 3.21
CA ILE A 206 3.41 -20.38 3.31
C ILE A 206 3.63 -20.81 4.77
N VAL A 207 4.62 -20.25 5.45
CA VAL A 207 4.94 -20.54 6.86
C VAL A 207 3.81 -20.13 7.80
N GLU A 208 3.18 -18.97 7.60
CA GLU A 208 2.03 -18.52 8.40
C GLU A 208 0.78 -19.38 8.19
N MET A 209 0.51 -19.81 6.96
CA MET A 209 -0.59 -20.74 6.69
C MET A 209 -0.31 -22.14 7.28
N TRP A 210 0.94 -22.59 7.20
CA TRP A 210 1.38 -23.85 7.82
C TRP A 210 1.26 -23.80 9.35
N ARG A 211 1.62 -22.67 9.97
CA ARG A 211 1.45 -22.41 11.41
C ARG A 211 -0.02 -22.49 11.86
N GLN A 212 -0.95 -22.22 10.95
CA GLN A 212 -2.40 -22.34 11.17
C GLN A 212 -2.93 -23.75 10.86
N GLU A 213 -2.05 -24.74 10.68
CA GLU A 213 -2.37 -26.14 10.35
C GLU A 213 -3.14 -26.32 9.03
N ILE A 214 -3.06 -25.34 8.12
CA ILE A 214 -3.68 -25.44 6.81
C ILE A 214 -2.89 -26.45 5.96
N PRO A 215 -3.53 -27.49 5.40
CA PRO A 215 -2.82 -28.51 4.64
C PRO A 215 -2.30 -27.96 3.30
N ILE A 216 -1.14 -28.45 2.83
CA ILE A 216 -0.62 -28.12 1.49
C ILE A 216 -1.54 -28.68 0.40
N ILE A 217 -2.02 -29.91 0.59
CA ILE A 217 -2.90 -30.65 -0.33
C ILE A 217 -3.97 -31.33 0.52
N SER A 218 -5.19 -31.38 -0.01
CA SER A 218 -6.26 -32.21 0.52
C SER A 218 -6.93 -32.98 -0.61
N LYS A 219 -7.43 -34.18 -0.27
CA LYS A 219 -8.29 -34.98 -1.15
C LYS A 219 -9.73 -34.47 -1.16
N ASP A 220 -10.12 -33.67 -0.16
CA ASP A 220 -11.43 -33.02 -0.14
C ASP A 220 -11.41 -31.76 -1.03
N PRO A 221 -12.24 -31.69 -2.09
CA PRO A 221 -12.33 -30.51 -2.94
C PRO A 221 -12.80 -29.25 -2.18
N ASN A 222 -13.54 -29.40 -1.09
CA ASN A 222 -14.07 -28.29 -0.29
C ASN A 222 -13.10 -27.78 0.79
N GLU A 223 -12.05 -28.56 1.11
CA GLU A 223 -11.03 -28.14 2.06
C GLU A 223 -10.08 -27.12 1.42
N MET A 224 -9.89 -25.98 2.09
CA MET A 224 -8.97 -24.95 1.66
C MET A 224 -7.53 -25.39 1.93
N THR A 225 -6.69 -25.37 0.89
CA THR A 225 -5.28 -25.76 0.99
C THR A 225 -4.37 -24.59 0.66
N ILE A 226 -3.12 -24.64 1.11
CA ILE A 226 -2.11 -23.59 0.81
C ILE A 226 -1.92 -23.44 -0.71
N SER A 227 -1.89 -24.56 -1.42
CA SER A 227 -1.82 -24.63 -2.90
C SER A 227 -2.98 -23.88 -3.57
N LYS A 228 -4.23 -24.12 -3.12
CA LYS A 228 -5.43 -23.42 -3.61
C LYS A 228 -5.42 -21.93 -3.25
N ALA A 229 -5.07 -21.58 -2.02
CA ALA A 229 -5.08 -20.20 -1.52
C ALA A 229 -4.06 -19.31 -2.25
N LEU A 230 -2.87 -19.85 -2.55
CA LEU A 230 -1.79 -19.12 -3.20
C LEU A 230 -1.75 -19.31 -4.73
N LYS A 231 -2.61 -20.18 -5.28
CA LYS A 231 -2.67 -20.53 -6.71
C LYS A 231 -1.32 -20.99 -7.26
N LYS A 232 -0.63 -21.86 -6.53
CA LYS A 232 0.70 -22.41 -6.88
C LYS A 232 0.67 -23.92 -6.88
N SER A 233 1.60 -24.55 -7.61
CA SER A 233 1.71 -26.01 -7.62
C SER A 233 2.17 -26.55 -6.26
N ASP A 234 1.75 -27.77 -5.94
CA ASP A 234 2.13 -28.44 -4.69
C ASP A 234 3.65 -28.58 -4.54
N LYS A 235 4.34 -28.83 -5.66
CA LYS A 235 5.80 -28.88 -5.73
C LYS A 235 6.40 -27.54 -5.31
N THR A 236 5.93 -26.45 -5.91
CA THR A 236 6.38 -25.08 -5.59
C THR A 236 6.17 -24.74 -4.12
N ILE A 237 4.99 -25.06 -3.56
CA ILE A 237 4.71 -24.79 -2.13
C ILE A 237 5.67 -25.54 -1.22
N ARG A 238 5.92 -26.84 -1.49
CA ARG A 238 6.87 -27.65 -0.71
C ARG A 238 8.28 -27.08 -0.79
N THR A 239 8.77 -26.79 -2.00
CA THR A 239 10.09 -26.20 -2.21
C THR A 239 10.26 -24.90 -1.44
N HIS A 240 9.34 -23.94 -1.55
CA HIS A 240 9.44 -22.68 -0.83
C HIS A 240 9.29 -22.82 0.69
N ARG A 241 8.45 -23.74 1.17
CA ARG A 241 8.37 -24.07 2.61
C ARG A 241 9.72 -24.57 3.11
N ASP A 242 10.35 -25.48 2.38
CA ASP A 242 11.59 -26.11 2.79
C ASP A 242 12.75 -25.08 2.81
N TYR A 243 12.82 -24.18 1.82
CA TYR A 243 13.72 -23.01 1.87
C TYR A 243 13.47 -22.11 3.08
N ALA A 244 12.20 -21.88 3.42
CA ALA A 244 11.83 -21.05 4.56
C ALA A 244 12.34 -21.70 5.86
N PHE A 245 12.12 -23.01 6.04
CA PHE A 245 12.53 -23.74 7.23
C PHE A 245 14.05 -23.79 7.38
N ALA A 246 14.80 -24.03 6.31
CA ALA A 246 16.26 -23.95 6.32
C ALA A 246 16.76 -22.55 6.73
N THR A 247 16.13 -21.50 6.21
CA THR A 247 16.46 -20.10 6.54
C THR A 247 16.16 -19.78 8.00
N LEU A 248 15.01 -20.23 8.52
CA LEU A 248 14.62 -20.06 9.92
C LEU A 248 15.61 -20.77 10.85
N ARG A 249 15.95 -22.04 10.55
CA ARG A 249 16.92 -22.82 11.32
C ARG A 249 18.24 -22.09 11.46
N LYS A 250 18.85 -21.67 10.34
CA LYS A 250 20.14 -20.97 10.34
C LYS A 250 20.09 -19.69 11.18
N ARG A 251 19.05 -18.87 11.03
CA ARG A 251 18.88 -17.62 11.79
C ARG A 251 18.65 -17.83 13.28
N LEU A 252 18.02 -18.95 13.64
CA LEU A 252 17.75 -19.31 15.03
C LEU A 252 18.99 -19.92 15.68
N GLU A 253 19.77 -20.75 14.99
CA GLU A 253 21.04 -21.31 15.49
C GLU A 253 22.16 -20.26 15.61
N GLU A 254 22.29 -19.32 14.66
CA GLU A 254 23.31 -18.25 14.70
C GLU A 254 23.11 -17.28 15.88
N LYS A 255 21.85 -17.06 16.30
CA LYS A 255 21.50 -16.17 17.41
C LYS A 255 21.55 -16.84 18.79
N GLU A 256 21.84 -18.15 18.87
CA GLU A 256 22.09 -18.86 20.13
C GLU A 256 23.58 -18.85 20.54
N LYS A 257 24.49 -18.50 19.62
CA LYS A 257 25.94 -18.49 19.83
C LYS A 257 26.51 -17.13 20.27
N VAL A 258 25.66 -16.14 20.55
CA VAL A 258 26.01 -14.79 21.00
C VAL A 258 25.37 -14.56 22.37
#